data_AF-A0A8T5RWZ4-F1
#
_entry.id   AF-A0A8T5RWZ4-F1
#
_cell.length_a   1.000
_cell.length_b   1.000
_cell.length_c   1.000
_cell.angle_alpha   90.00
_cell.angle_beta   90.00
_cell.angle_gamma   90.00
#
_symmetry.space_group_name_H-M   'P 1'
#
loop_
_entity.id
_entity.type
_entity.pdbx_description
1 polymer ?
#
loop_
_entity_poly.entity_id
_entity_poly.type
_entity_poly.pdbx_seq_one_letter_code
_entity_poly.pdbx_strand_id
1 'polypeptide(L)'
;MRINLANKYLVWVELSILLILGFTFSVFIPLFTSELISIILFILTILLFFVQIFLILMFVGDRIDNRKKIGILLFHSLNLLFTVIIGFSIPLMESYFKNNTGIVMIPLLLILGLIITDKYDKDIKNIQYDQESGEGKEHNRPVIEFEDKKYVFSVNSLILLAVGTPLLAYGIYLFFDTEAQFWLHEIVVKQTVYFLNLFFNMDVSTSYSPVGKYHWSFDFVGNSSGDPLGSIFFETFCTGIQAICVFAGLIICTPHSRDKNTNKDIIWRKTKALVVSSVIFYVVNIIRMLIQIELYYLGYPWDSIHVSISAASSFIAAIIILLLHKWIPEFIISIIYTGTLISKKFKQLRNPKED
;
A
#
# COMPACT_ATOMS: atom_id res chain seq x y z
N MET A 1 14.57 -24.47 28.24
CA MET A 1 15.38 -24.50 27.00
C MET A 1 15.17 -23.19 26.26
N ARG A 2 16.06 -22.20 26.41
CA ARG A 2 15.95 -20.92 25.68
C ARG A 2 16.43 -21.18 24.25
N ILE A 3 15.49 -21.46 23.35
CA ILE A 3 15.80 -21.52 21.92
C ILE A 3 16.37 -20.15 21.57
N ASN A 4 17.60 -20.14 21.06
CA ASN A 4 18.25 -18.94 20.55
C ASN A 4 17.58 -18.60 19.20
N LEU A 5 16.32 -18.17 19.27
CA LEU A 5 15.45 -17.81 18.15
C LEU A 5 15.87 -16.46 17.54
N ALA A 6 17.17 -16.18 17.53
CA ALA A 6 17.76 -14.93 17.04
C ALA A 6 17.87 -14.88 15.51
N ASN A 7 17.29 -15.85 14.79
CA ASN A 7 17.23 -15.80 13.33
C ASN A 7 15.88 -15.23 12.88
N LYS A 8 15.87 -13.93 12.58
CA LYS A 8 14.70 -13.22 12.02
C LYS A 8 14.08 -13.93 10.81
N TYR A 9 14.89 -14.64 10.01
CA TYR A 9 14.41 -15.35 8.83
C TYR A 9 13.60 -16.59 9.21
N LEU A 10 13.97 -17.29 10.30
CA LEU A 10 13.20 -18.43 10.78
C LEU A 10 11.81 -17.99 11.24
N VAL A 11 11.75 -16.92 12.04
CA VAL A 11 10.49 -16.34 12.52
C VAL A 11 9.62 -15.89 11.35
N TRP A 12 10.22 -15.21 10.37
CA TRP A 12 9.50 -14.81 9.17
C TRP A 12 8.96 -16.03 8.39
N VAL A 13 9.74 -17.11 8.26
CA VAL A 13 9.28 -18.35 7.60
C VAL A 13 8.10 -18.98 8.36
N GLU A 14 8.19 -19.09 9.68
CA GLU A 14 7.11 -19.65 10.51
C GLU A 14 5.82 -18.82 10.38
N LEU A 15 5.93 -17.49 10.46
CA LEU A 15 4.79 -16.58 10.26
C LEU A 15 4.26 -16.64 8.82
N SER A 16 5.12 -16.87 7.83
CA SER A 16 4.73 -17.05 6.43
C SER A 16 3.92 -18.32 6.23
N ILE A 17 4.29 -19.42 6.90
CA ILE A 17 3.52 -20.67 6.88
C ILE A 17 2.11 -20.43 7.45
N LEU A 18 2.00 -19.70 8.56
CA LEU A 18 0.69 -19.37 9.14
C LEU A 18 -0.17 -18.52 8.19
N LEU A 19 0.43 -17.56 7.48
CA LEU A 19 -0.28 -16.78 6.46
C LEU A 19 -0.81 -17.69 5.35
N ILE A 20 0.02 -18.57 4.81
CA ILE A 20 -0.38 -19.49 3.73
C ILE A 20 -1.48 -20.45 4.21
N LEU A 21 -1.39 -20.96 5.43
CA LEU A 21 -2.44 -21.79 6.03
C LEU A 21 -3.75 -21.01 6.22
N GLY A 22 -3.69 -19.78 6.73
CA GLY A 22 -4.85 -18.92 6.90
C GLY A 22 -5.55 -18.60 5.57
N PHE A 23 -4.77 -18.32 4.52
CA PHE A 23 -5.29 -18.17 3.16
C PHE A 23 -5.97 -19.45 2.68
N THR A 24 -5.29 -20.58 2.80
CA THR A 24 -5.77 -21.87 2.29
C THR A 24 -7.07 -22.26 2.99
N PHE A 25 -7.13 -22.21 4.32
CA PHE A 25 -8.35 -22.54 5.07
C PHE A 25 -9.51 -21.63 4.69
N SER A 26 -9.27 -20.32 4.56
CA SER A 26 -10.31 -19.36 4.24
C SER A 26 -10.87 -19.49 2.82
N VAL A 27 -10.04 -19.86 1.83
CA VAL A 27 -10.52 -20.19 0.47
C VAL A 27 -11.49 -21.37 0.50
N PHE A 28 -11.26 -22.34 1.38
CA PHE A 28 -12.11 -23.53 1.43
C PHE A 28 -13.41 -23.33 2.22
N ILE A 29 -13.50 -22.35 3.13
CA ILE A 29 -14.71 -22.14 3.97
C ILE A 29 -15.99 -21.99 3.12
N PRO A 30 -16.06 -21.11 2.11
CA PRO A 30 -17.29 -20.94 1.33
C PRO A 30 -17.55 -22.07 0.33
N LEU A 31 -16.54 -22.90 0.04
CA LEU A 31 -16.64 -23.98 -0.95
C LEU A 31 -17.33 -25.24 -0.39
N PHE A 32 -17.36 -25.40 0.92
CA PHE A 32 -18.01 -26.54 1.56
C PHE A 32 -19.48 -26.24 1.85
N THR A 33 -20.36 -27.09 1.32
CA THR A 33 -21.81 -27.06 1.61
C THR A 33 -22.15 -27.63 2.99
N SER A 34 -21.24 -28.42 3.56
CA SER A 34 -21.41 -28.97 4.91
C SER A 34 -21.07 -27.91 5.96
N GLU A 35 -22.09 -27.50 6.71
CA GLU A 35 -21.94 -26.56 7.83
C GLU A 35 -20.85 -26.99 8.82
N LEU A 36 -20.72 -28.31 9.08
CA LEU A 36 -19.73 -28.86 9.99
C LEU A 36 -18.29 -28.60 9.52
N ILE A 37 -18.00 -28.78 8.23
CA ILE A 37 -16.66 -28.56 7.68
C ILE A 37 -16.30 -27.07 7.74
N SER A 38 -17.25 -26.20 7.41
CA SER A 38 -17.06 -24.75 7.48
C SER A 38 -16.81 -24.26 8.90
N ILE A 39 -17.51 -24.83 9.90
CA ILE A 39 -17.26 -24.55 11.33
C ILE A 39 -15.85 -25.02 11.73
N ILE A 40 -15.42 -26.21 11.32
CA ILE A 40 -14.08 -26.72 11.63
C ILE A 40 -13.00 -25.81 11.04
N LEU A 41 -13.13 -25.41 9.77
CA LEU A 41 -12.18 -24.50 9.12
C LEU A 41 -12.15 -23.12 9.78
N PHE A 42 -13.29 -22.63 10.24
CA PHE A 42 -13.37 -21.39 11.01
C PHE A 42 -12.64 -21.49 12.35
N ILE A 43 -12.84 -22.58 13.10
CA ILE A 43 -12.12 -22.86 14.36
C ILE A 43 -10.61 -22.97 14.11
N LEU A 44 -10.19 -23.67 13.06
CA LEU A 44 -8.78 -23.76 12.66
C LEU A 44 -8.20 -22.38 12.33
N THR A 45 -8.96 -21.52 11.66
CA THR A 45 -8.53 -20.14 11.36
C THR A 45 -8.33 -19.33 12.64
N ILE A 46 -9.24 -19.43 13.62
CA ILE A 46 -9.08 -18.79 14.93
C ILE A 46 -7.84 -19.33 15.66
N LEU A 47 -7.61 -20.64 15.61
CA LEU A 47 -6.45 -21.27 16.22
C LEU A 47 -5.13 -20.73 15.65
N LEU A 48 -5.07 -20.41 14.35
CA LEU A 48 -3.88 -19.80 13.74
C LEU A 48 -3.52 -18.44 14.37
N PHE A 49 -4.50 -17.62 14.74
CA PHE A 49 -4.24 -16.36 15.46
C PHE A 49 -3.60 -16.61 16.82
N PHE A 50 -4.09 -17.61 17.58
CA PHE A 50 -3.51 -17.96 18.87
C PHE A 50 -2.08 -18.49 18.73
N VAL A 51 -1.83 -19.35 17.74
CA VAL A 51 -0.47 -19.85 17.44
C VAL A 51 0.45 -18.69 17.04
N GLN A 52 -0.02 -17.77 16.20
CA GLN A 52 0.74 -16.59 15.80
C GLN A 52 1.12 -15.71 17.00
N ILE A 53 0.15 -15.41 17.87
CA ILE A 53 0.38 -14.63 19.09
C ILE A 53 1.44 -15.32 19.97
N PHE A 54 1.32 -16.63 20.15
CA PHE A 54 2.25 -17.42 20.93
C PHE A 54 3.69 -17.37 20.36
N LEU A 55 3.86 -17.57 19.05
CA LEU A 55 5.18 -17.50 18.40
C LEU A 55 5.82 -16.11 18.54
N ILE A 56 5.03 -15.06 18.35
CA ILE A 56 5.52 -13.68 18.51
C ILE A 56 5.96 -13.42 19.94
N LEU A 57 5.18 -13.84 20.94
CA LEU A 57 5.54 -13.68 22.35
C LEU A 57 6.81 -14.45 22.71
N MET A 58 6.98 -15.67 22.17
CA MET A 58 8.21 -16.44 22.33
C MET A 58 9.43 -15.75 21.71
N PHE A 59 9.27 -15.15 20.52
CA PHE A 59 10.36 -14.48 19.82
C PHE A 59 10.80 -13.17 20.50
N VAL A 60 9.83 -12.35 20.88
CA VAL A 60 10.05 -11.01 21.43
C VAL A 60 10.68 -11.06 22.82
N GLY A 61 10.41 -12.12 23.59
CA GLY A 61 10.93 -12.31 24.94
C GLY A 61 10.57 -11.18 25.91
N ASP A 62 11.15 -11.21 27.12
CA ASP A 62 10.83 -10.23 28.16
C ASP A 62 11.56 -8.89 28.03
N ARG A 63 12.51 -8.77 27.10
CA ARG A 63 13.45 -7.63 27.04
C ARG A 63 12.94 -6.40 26.28
N ILE A 64 11.78 -6.47 25.64
CA ILE A 64 11.21 -5.35 24.89
C ILE A 64 10.12 -4.65 25.73
N ASP A 65 10.01 -3.33 25.62
CA ASP A 65 8.87 -2.58 26.13
C ASP A 65 7.52 -3.12 25.59
N ASN A 66 6.53 -3.25 26.48
CA ASN A 66 5.20 -3.74 26.18
C ASN A 66 4.54 -3.02 25.00
N ARG A 67 4.77 -1.70 24.85
CA ARG A 67 4.23 -0.94 23.71
C ARG A 67 4.72 -1.47 22.36
N LYS A 68 6.01 -1.80 22.27
CA LYS A 68 6.59 -2.36 21.04
C LYS A 68 6.07 -3.79 20.80
N LYS A 69 5.94 -4.61 21.86
CA LYS A 69 5.36 -5.97 21.74
C LYS A 69 3.95 -5.94 21.17
N ILE A 70 3.09 -5.06 21.71
CA ILE A 70 1.72 -4.88 21.24
C ILE A 70 1.71 -4.44 19.77
N GLY A 71 2.62 -3.54 19.38
CA GLY A 71 2.76 -3.14 17.98
C GLY A 71 3.08 -4.33 17.05
N ILE A 72 4.04 -5.18 17.43
CA ILE A 72 4.43 -6.38 16.66
C ILE A 72 3.24 -7.32 16.47
N LEU A 73 2.57 -7.63 17.57
CA LEU A 73 1.38 -8.48 17.59
C LEU A 73 0.30 -7.91 16.68
N LEU A 74 0.00 -6.62 16.82
CA LEU A 74 -1.04 -5.96 16.03
C LEU A 74 -0.74 -6.01 14.53
N PHE A 75 0.49 -5.69 14.11
CA PHE A 75 0.83 -5.69 12.67
C PHE A 75 0.79 -7.10 12.07
N HIS A 76 1.31 -8.10 12.76
CA HIS A 76 1.28 -9.47 12.27
C HIS A 76 -0.13 -10.08 12.29
N SER A 77 -0.93 -9.80 13.33
CA SER A 77 -2.33 -10.23 13.39
C SER A 77 -3.17 -9.57 12.30
N LEU A 78 -2.96 -8.28 12.02
CA LEU A 78 -3.62 -7.61 10.88
C LEU A 78 -3.21 -8.25 9.55
N ASN A 79 -1.94 -8.60 9.38
CA ASN A 79 -1.46 -9.27 8.17
C ASN A 79 -2.14 -10.64 7.96
N LEU A 80 -2.32 -11.41 9.04
CA LEU A 80 -3.06 -12.69 9.00
C LEU A 80 -4.55 -12.46 8.72
N LEU A 81 -5.17 -11.46 9.36
CA LEU A 81 -6.55 -11.10 9.11
C LEU A 81 -6.80 -10.74 7.64
N PHE A 82 -5.95 -9.90 7.04
CA PHE A 82 -6.05 -9.58 5.61
C PHE A 82 -5.93 -10.83 4.75
N THR A 83 -5.02 -11.73 5.09
CA THR A 83 -4.84 -12.99 4.36
C THR A 83 -6.09 -13.87 4.39
N VAL A 84 -6.74 -13.97 5.55
CA VAL A 84 -8.00 -14.70 5.74
C VAL A 84 -9.14 -14.04 4.96
N ILE A 85 -9.26 -12.71 5.02
CA ILE A 85 -10.30 -11.98 4.27
C ILE A 85 -10.15 -12.22 2.77
N ILE A 86 -8.91 -12.16 2.25
CA ILE A 86 -8.64 -12.39 0.82
C ILE A 86 -9.02 -13.80 0.41
N GLY A 87 -8.59 -14.82 1.17
CA GLY A 87 -8.94 -16.20 0.86
C GLY A 87 -10.45 -16.44 0.91
N PHE A 88 -11.14 -15.92 1.93
CA PHE A 88 -12.60 -16.00 2.04
C PHE A 88 -13.33 -15.29 0.89
N SER A 89 -12.79 -14.19 0.38
CA SER A 89 -13.44 -13.40 -0.68
C SER A 89 -13.38 -14.08 -2.04
N ILE A 90 -12.28 -14.76 -2.39
CA ILE A 90 -12.05 -15.31 -3.75
C ILE A 90 -13.19 -16.23 -4.23
N PRO A 91 -13.68 -17.22 -3.46
CA PRO A 91 -14.79 -18.06 -3.90
C PRO A 91 -16.06 -17.27 -4.23
N LEU A 92 -16.30 -16.18 -3.51
CA LEU A 92 -17.49 -15.32 -3.61
C LEU A 92 -17.41 -14.30 -4.77
N MET A 93 -16.24 -14.16 -5.39
CA MET A 93 -16.05 -13.25 -6.52
C MET A 93 -16.62 -13.80 -7.82
N GLU A 94 -17.15 -12.90 -8.65
CA GLU A 94 -17.75 -13.18 -9.97
C GLU A 94 -16.72 -13.06 -11.10
N SER A 95 -15.67 -12.25 -10.91
CA SER A 95 -14.63 -12.04 -11.92
C SER A 95 -13.96 -13.35 -12.36
N TYR A 96 -13.81 -13.55 -13.67
CA TYR A 96 -13.13 -14.71 -14.25
C TYR A 96 -11.68 -14.87 -13.76
N PHE A 97 -11.02 -13.76 -13.42
CA PHE A 97 -9.64 -13.75 -12.95
C PHE A 97 -9.53 -13.61 -11.42
N LYS A 98 -10.57 -13.95 -10.66
CA LYS A 98 -10.60 -13.83 -9.19
C LYS A 98 -9.44 -14.51 -8.45
N ASN A 99 -8.87 -15.58 -9.00
CA ASN A 99 -7.72 -16.26 -8.39
C ASN A 99 -6.44 -15.40 -8.40
N ASN A 100 -6.34 -14.44 -9.34
CA ASN A 100 -5.20 -13.53 -9.40
C ASN A 100 -5.11 -12.61 -8.18
N THR A 101 -6.22 -12.35 -7.48
CA THR A 101 -6.23 -11.66 -6.19
C THR A 101 -5.26 -12.31 -5.21
N GLY A 102 -5.33 -13.64 -5.06
CA GLY A 102 -4.44 -14.39 -4.17
C GLY A 102 -2.99 -14.39 -4.67
N ILE A 103 -2.79 -14.58 -5.97
CA ILE A 103 -1.45 -14.61 -6.59
C ILE A 103 -0.70 -13.29 -6.37
N VAL A 104 -1.41 -12.16 -6.40
CA VAL A 104 -0.80 -10.83 -6.21
C VAL A 104 -0.67 -10.48 -4.74
N MET A 105 -1.73 -10.68 -3.95
CA MET A 105 -1.77 -10.16 -2.58
C MET A 105 -0.94 -11.01 -1.61
N ILE A 106 -0.89 -12.33 -1.76
CA ILE A 106 -0.15 -13.19 -0.82
C ILE A 106 1.34 -12.88 -0.83
N PRO A 107 2.04 -12.77 -1.99
CA PRO A 107 3.44 -12.34 -2.02
C PRO A 107 3.66 -10.97 -1.36
N LEU A 108 2.75 -10.01 -1.58
CA LEU A 108 2.85 -8.68 -0.95
C LEU A 108 2.73 -8.77 0.58
N LEU A 109 1.82 -9.60 1.11
CA LEU A 109 1.66 -9.81 2.55
C LEU A 109 2.86 -10.57 3.16
N LEU A 110 3.50 -11.47 2.42
CA LEU A 110 4.75 -12.13 2.83
C LEU A 110 5.92 -11.14 2.91
N ILE A 111 6.05 -10.26 1.91
CA ILE A 111 7.05 -9.18 1.90
C ILE A 111 6.79 -8.20 3.04
N LEU A 112 5.53 -7.80 3.27
CA LEU A 112 5.15 -6.96 4.40
C LEU A 112 5.53 -7.63 5.73
N GLY A 113 5.25 -8.92 5.87
CA GLY A 113 5.67 -9.72 7.02
C GLY A 113 7.18 -9.65 7.27
N LEU A 114 7.99 -9.79 6.21
CA LEU A 114 9.45 -9.68 6.30
C LEU A 114 9.90 -8.29 6.77
N ILE A 115 9.30 -7.23 6.23
CA ILE A 115 9.63 -5.84 6.56
C ILE A 115 9.28 -5.54 8.03
N ILE A 116 8.13 -6.03 8.49
CA ILE A 116 7.71 -5.95 9.90
C ILE A 116 8.76 -6.66 10.76
N THR A 117 9.08 -7.92 10.49
CA THR A 117 10.06 -8.69 11.27
C THR A 117 11.46 -8.06 11.26
N ASP A 118 11.94 -7.56 10.11
CA ASP A 118 13.26 -6.92 9.99
C ASP A 118 13.37 -5.63 10.81
N LYS A 119 12.31 -4.81 10.81
CA LYS A 119 12.26 -3.61 11.65
C LYS A 119 12.44 -3.98 13.13
N TYR A 120 11.72 -4.99 13.60
CA TYR A 120 11.74 -5.33 15.01
C TYR A 120 13.03 -6.02 15.43
N ASP A 121 13.64 -6.85 14.56
CA ASP A 121 14.99 -7.36 14.77
C ASP A 121 16.01 -6.22 14.96
N LYS A 122 15.92 -5.16 14.14
CA LYS A 122 16.75 -3.96 14.30
C LYS A 122 16.47 -3.24 15.62
N ASP A 123 15.20 -3.05 15.99
CA ASP A 123 14.83 -2.42 17.26
C ASP A 123 15.38 -3.18 18.48
N ILE A 124 15.40 -4.53 18.43
CA ILE A 124 15.97 -5.38 19.48
C ILE A 124 17.49 -5.23 19.55
N LYS A 125 18.17 -5.27 18.40
CA LYS A 125 19.64 -5.19 18.32
C LYS A 125 20.17 -3.80 18.70
N ASN A 126 19.43 -2.74 18.41
CA ASN A 126 19.82 -1.38 18.79
C ASN A 126 19.84 -1.17 20.31
N ILE A 127 18.96 -1.85 21.06
CA ILE A 127 19.01 -1.82 22.54
C ILE A 127 20.33 -2.41 23.08
N GLN A 128 21.07 -3.18 22.28
CA GLN A 128 22.36 -3.76 22.64
C GLN A 128 23.58 -2.95 22.19
N TYR A 129 23.43 -1.92 21.35
CA TYR A 129 24.55 -1.30 20.62
C TYR A 129 24.66 0.23 20.72
N ASP A 130 23.99 0.88 21.69
CA ASP A 130 24.07 2.33 21.92
C ASP A 130 25.45 2.82 22.47
N GLN A 131 26.58 2.15 22.16
CA GLN A 131 27.91 2.56 22.61
C GLN A 131 29.01 2.72 21.54
N GLU A 132 28.79 2.44 20.25
CA GLU A 132 29.85 2.67 19.26
C GLU A 132 29.33 3.28 17.96
N SER A 133 29.47 4.59 17.83
CA SER A 133 29.61 5.20 16.50
C SER A 133 30.67 6.30 16.53
N GLY A 134 31.88 5.89 16.12
CA GLY A 134 33.02 6.76 15.85
C GLY A 134 32.91 7.46 14.50
N GLU A 135 33.58 8.60 14.48
CA GLU A 135 33.90 9.57 13.42
C GLU A 135 33.66 9.15 11.96
N GLY A 136 32.90 10.01 11.26
CA GLY A 136 32.61 9.91 9.85
C GLY A 136 33.78 10.38 8.98
N LYS A 137 34.07 9.59 7.93
CA LYS A 137 34.99 9.94 6.84
C LYS A 137 34.55 11.22 6.13
N GLU A 138 35.49 12.09 5.80
CA GLU A 138 35.26 13.26 4.94
C GLU A 138 34.61 12.85 3.61
N HIS A 139 33.53 13.55 3.26
CA HIS A 139 32.83 13.36 1.98
C HIS A 139 33.14 14.54 1.05
N ASN A 140 33.77 14.26 -0.10
CA ASN A 140 33.93 15.21 -1.23
C ASN A 140 32.61 15.60 -1.92
N ARG A 141 31.45 15.37 -1.30
CA ARG A 141 30.11 15.57 -1.87
C ARG A 141 29.35 16.56 -1.01
N PRO A 142 28.39 17.33 -1.58
CA PRO A 142 27.58 18.21 -0.78
C PRO A 142 26.86 17.41 0.31
N VAL A 143 26.78 18.00 1.50
CA VAL A 143 26.06 17.48 2.65
C VAL A 143 24.95 18.48 2.94
N ILE A 144 23.71 18.02 3.03
CA ILE A 144 22.59 18.85 3.49
C ILE A 144 22.23 18.41 4.89
N GLU A 145 22.17 19.35 5.82
CA GLU A 145 21.73 19.11 7.20
C GLU A 145 20.28 19.53 7.36
N PHE A 146 19.44 18.65 7.92
CA PHE A 146 18.03 18.90 8.20
C PHE A 146 17.62 18.10 9.44
N GLU A 147 17.02 18.75 10.44
CA GLU A 147 16.65 18.13 11.73
C GLU A 147 17.79 17.30 12.36
N ASP A 148 18.98 17.91 12.48
CA ASP A 148 20.19 17.27 13.04
C ASP A 148 20.67 16.00 12.32
N LYS A 149 20.16 15.75 11.09
CA LYS A 149 20.54 14.61 10.25
C LYS A 149 21.27 15.08 9.01
N LYS A 150 22.26 14.27 8.61
CA LYS A 150 23.10 14.51 7.43
C LYS A 150 22.58 13.72 6.23
N TYR A 151 22.23 14.42 5.17
CA TYR A 151 21.74 13.83 3.93
C TYR A 151 22.82 13.89 2.87
N VAL A 152 23.25 12.71 2.42
CA VAL A 152 24.22 12.54 1.34
C VAL A 152 23.68 11.51 0.35
N PHE A 153 23.43 11.93 -0.88
CA PHE A 153 22.86 11.06 -1.91
C PHE A 153 23.90 10.61 -2.94
N SER A 154 23.58 9.51 -3.64
CA SER A 154 24.33 9.11 -4.83
C SER A 154 23.68 9.69 -6.08
N VAL A 155 24.48 10.05 -7.08
CA VAL A 155 23.94 10.53 -8.37
C VAL A 155 23.05 9.46 -9.02
N ASN A 156 23.45 8.18 -8.94
CA ASN A 156 22.66 7.07 -9.47
C ASN A 156 21.26 6.99 -8.82
N SER A 157 21.16 7.24 -7.51
CA SER A 157 19.86 7.25 -6.83
C SER A 157 19.00 8.47 -7.20
N LEU A 158 19.61 9.60 -7.57
CA LEU A 158 18.89 10.77 -8.09
C LEU A 158 18.38 10.53 -9.52
N ILE A 159 19.19 9.89 -10.36
CA ILE A 159 18.78 9.46 -11.72
C ILE A 159 17.64 8.44 -11.60
N LEU A 160 17.74 7.49 -10.67
CA LEU A 160 16.67 6.52 -10.39
C LEU A 160 15.38 7.22 -9.95
N LEU A 161 15.44 8.30 -9.16
CA LEU A 161 14.25 9.07 -8.83
C LEU A 161 13.63 9.71 -10.08
N ALA A 162 14.42 10.37 -10.93
CA ALA A 162 13.91 11.10 -12.08
C ALA A 162 13.36 10.19 -13.19
N VAL A 163 14.06 9.09 -13.50
CA VAL A 163 13.72 8.19 -14.61
C VAL A 163 12.97 6.95 -14.11
N GLY A 164 13.36 6.41 -12.97
CA GLY A 164 12.73 5.23 -12.39
C GLY A 164 11.30 5.48 -11.92
N THR A 165 11.00 6.67 -11.38
CA THR A 165 9.63 7.01 -10.94
C THR A 165 8.60 6.90 -12.07
N PRO A 166 8.74 7.61 -13.22
CA PRO A 166 7.74 7.51 -14.29
C PRO A 166 7.68 6.11 -14.91
N LEU A 167 8.83 5.44 -15.08
CA LEU A 167 8.87 4.07 -15.61
C LEU A 167 8.17 3.07 -14.70
N LEU A 168 8.45 3.13 -13.39
CA LEU A 168 7.83 2.25 -12.41
C LEU A 168 6.34 2.55 -12.24
N ALA A 169 5.96 3.82 -12.16
CA ALA A 169 4.56 4.22 -12.09
C ALA A 169 3.77 3.73 -13.31
N TYR A 170 4.32 3.90 -14.51
CA TYR A 170 3.71 3.41 -15.74
C TYR A 170 3.64 1.87 -15.78
N GLY A 171 4.70 1.19 -15.37
CA GLY A 171 4.71 -0.28 -15.28
C GLY A 171 3.67 -0.85 -14.31
N ILE A 172 3.53 -0.24 -13.13
CA ILE A 172 2.48 -0.63 -12.16
C ILE A 172 1.09 -0.33 -12.73
N TYR A 173 0.91 0.81 -13.40
CA TYR A 173 -0.36 1.15 -14.05
C TYR A 173 -0.74 0.12 -15.12
N LEU A 174 0.16 -0.21 -16.03
CA LEU A 174 -0.07 -1.22 -17.06
C LEU A 174 -0.41 -2.59 -16.45
N PHE A 175 0.25 -2.96 -15.35
CA PHE A 175 -0.07 -4.19 -14.64
C PHE A 175 -1.54 -4.22 -14.17
N PHE A 176 -2.02 -3.15 -13.53
CA PHE A 176 -3.41 -3.07 -13.07
C PHE A 176 -4.44 -2.84 -14.18
N ASP A 177 -4.02 -2.33 -15.33
CA ASP A 177 -4.89 -2.16 -16.51
C ASP A 177 -5.08 -3.45 -17.33
N THR A 178 -4.44 -4.56 -16.92
CA THR A 178 -4.68 -5.86 -17.54
C THR A 178 -5.95 -6.52 -17.00
N GLU A 179 -6.67 -7.27 -17.87
CA GLU A 179 -7.87 -8.03 -17.48
C GLU A 179 -7.63 -8.96 -16.29
N ALA A 180 -6.42 -9.50 -16.19
CA ALA A 180 -5.96 -10.31 -15.08
C ALA A 180 -6.15 -9.63 -13.70
N GLN A 181 -6.19 -8.30 -13.64
CA GLN A 181 -6.34 -7.51 -12.42
C GLN A 181 -7.75 -6.94 -12.22
N PHE A 182 -8.71 -7.23 -13.09
CA PHE A 182 -10.08 -6.71 -12.97
C PHE A 182 -10.87 -7.28 -11.78
N TRP A 183 -10.28 -8.23 -11.03
CA TRP A 183 -10.75 -8.56 -9.68
C TRP A 183 -10.75 -7.33 -8.75
N LEU A 184 -9.85 -6.36 -8.95
CA LEU A 184 -9.84 -5.12 -8.19
C LEU A 184 -11.07 -4.25 -8.51
N HIS A 185 -11.54 -4.27 -9.75
CA HIS A 185 -12.73 -3.53 -10.17
C HIS A 185 -13.95 -4.03 -9.42
N GLU A 186 -14.10 -5.35 -9.31
CA GLU A 186 -15.18 -5.97 -8.55
C GLU A 186 -15.22 -5.50 -7.10
N ILE A 187 -14.07 -5.50 -6.41
CA ILE A 187 -13.97 -5.07 -5.02
C ILE A 187 -14.44 -3.61 -4.88
N VAL A 188 -13.94 -2.72 -5.74
CA VAL A 188 -14.29 -1.29 -5.68
C VAL A 188 -15.78 -1.09 -5.98
N VAL A 189 -16.28 -1.67 -7.07
CA VAL A 189 -17.67 -1.53 -7.53
C VAL A 189 -18.65 -2.03 -6.49
N LYS A 190 -18.45 -3.24 -5.94
CA LYS A 190 -19.33 -3.80 -4.90
C LYS A 190 -19.30 -2.99 -3.62
N GLN A 191 -18.15 -2.46 -3.21
CA GLN A 191 -18.07 -1.57 -2.05
C GLN A 191 -18.77 -0.24 -2.29
N THR A 192 -18.61 0.36 -3.47
CA THR A 192 -19.32 1.59 -3.82
C THR A 192 -20.82 1.38 -3.78
N VAL A 193 -21.34 0.30 -4.40
CA VAL A 193 -22.79 0.02 -4.38
C VAL A 193 -23.31 -0.23 -2.97
N TYR A 194 -22.57 -0.98 -2.15
CA TYR A 194 -22.92 -1.15 -0.75
C TYR A 194 -23.09 0.18 -0.03
N PHE A 195 -22.14 1.11 -0.18
CA PHE A 195 -22.22 2.42 0.45
C PHE A 195 -23.28 3.33 -0.16
N LEU A 196 -23.51 3.28 -1.48
CA LEU A 196 -24.59 4.03 -2.13
C LEU A 196 -25.95 3.64 -1.55
N ASN A 197 -26.21 2.34 -1.44
CA ASN A 197 -27.46 1.85 -0.89
C ASN A 197 -27.56 2.11 0.61
N LEU A 198 -26.46 2.01 1.36
CA LEU A 198 -26.42 2.29 2.80
C LEU A 198 -26.71 3.77 3.12
N PHE A 199 -26.13 4.71 2.38
CA PHE A 199 -26.21 6.14 2.70
C PHE A 199 -27.32 6.89 1.97
N PHE A 200 -27.68 6.46 0.75
CA PHE A 200 -28.59 7.21 -0.12
C PHE A 200 -29.83 6.41 -0.55
N ASN A 201 -29.90 5.11 -0.21
CA ASN A 201 -31.04 4.24 -0.54
C ASN A 201 -31.45 4.31 -2.02
N MET A 202 -30.46 4.20 -2.91
CA MET A 202 -30.62 4.42 -4.36
C MET A 202 -30.98 3.14 -5.14
N ASP A 203 -31.08 1.99 -4.46
CA ASP A 203 -31.31 0.66 -5.08
C ASP A 203 -30.38 0.38 -6.28
N VAL A 204 -29.14 0.83 -6.19
CA VAL A 204 -28.12 0.59 -7.23
C VAL A 204 -27.69 -0.86 -7.17
N SER A 205 -27.50 -1.47 -8.33
CA SER A 205 -26.96 -2.82 -8.47
C SER A 205 -25.73 -2.83 -9.37
N THR A 206 -25.06 -3.98 -9.43
CA THR A 206 -23.84 -4.15 -10.24
C THR A 206 -24.06 -5.29 -11.21
N SER A 207 -23.63 -5.12 -12.46
CA SER A 207 -23.55 -6.20 -13.43
C SER A 207 -22.11 -6.47 -13.85
N TYR A 208 -21.81 -7.76 -13.99
CA TYR A 208 -20.56 -8.25 -14.57
C TYR A 208 -20.81 -8.69 -16.01
N SER A 209 -20.24 -7.95 -16.96
CA SER A 209 -20.32 -8.25 -18.39
C SER A 209 -18.91 -8.30 -18.97
N PRO A 210 -18.25 -9.46 -19.02
CA PRO A 210 -16.87 -9.62 -19.50
C PRO A 210 -16.76 -9.51 -21.03
N VAL A 211 -17.66 -8.76 -21.68
CA VAL A 211 -17.72 -8.56 -23.12
C VAL A 211 -17.48 -7.10 -23.42
N GLY A 212 -16.36 -6.81 -24.09
CA GLY A 212 -15.97 -5.45 -24.47
C GLY A 212 -14.96 -4.83 -23.51
N LYS A 213 -14.85 -3.50 -23.54
CA LYS A 213 -13.81 -2.75 -22.81
C LYS A 213 -14.07 -2.64 -21.30
N TYR A 214 -15.34 -2.69 -20.88
CA TYR A 214 -15.76 -2.46 -19.50
C TYR A 214 -16.44 -3.70 -18.96
N HIS A 215 -15.85 -4.30 -17.92
CA HIS A 215 -16.35 -5.57 -17.39
C HIS A 215 -17.39 -5.39 -16.28
N TRP A 216 -17.48 -4.20 -15.71
CA TRP A 216 -18.37 -3.88 -14.60
C TRP A 216 -19.15 -2.62 -14.90
N SER A 217 -20.42 -2.58 -14.47
CA SER A 217 -21.26 -1.39 -14.55
C SER A 217 -22.13 -1.23 -13.31
N PHE A 218 -22.48 0.02 -13.02
CA PHE A 218 -23.52 0.40 -12.07
C PHE A 218 -24.86 0.47 -12.80
N ASP A 219 -25.83 -0.26 -12.30
CA ASP A 219 -27.18 -0.31 -12.87
C ASP A 219 -28.18 0.33 -11.92
N PHE A 220 -29.03 1.17 -12.50
CA PHE A 220 -30.02 1.97 -11.79
C PHE A 220 -31.43 1.51 -12.17
N VAL A 221 -32.35 1.49 -11.20
CA VAL A 221 -33.78 1.25 -11.48
C VAL A 221 -34.42 2.49 -12.12
N GLY A 222 -33.97 3.68 -11.72
CA GLY A 222 -34.38 4.99 -12.23
C GLY A 222 -33.56 6.11 -11.58
N ASN A 223 -33.79 7.36 -11.95
CA ASN A 223 -33.26 8.53 -11.24
C ASN A 223 -34.13 8.89 -10.02
N SER A 224 -33.78 9.94 -9.27
CA SER A 224 -34.58 10.39 -8.11
C SER A 224 -36.03 10.79 -8.41
N SER A 225 -36.32 11.09 -9.68
CA SER A 225 -37.65 11.47 -10.17
C SER A 225 -38.42 10.30 -10.78
N GLY A 226 -37.80 9.10 -10.85
CA GLY A 226 -38.38 7.90 -11.46
C GLY A 226 -38.17 7.78 -12.96
N ASP A 227 -37.42 8.68 -13.59
CA ASP A 227 -37.09 8.60 -15.02
C ASP A 227 -36.01 7.54 -15.27
N PRO A 228 -35.99 6.90 -16.46
CA PRO A 228 -34.96 5.94 -16.82
C PRO A 228 -33.57 6.61 -16.82
N LEU A 229 -32.62 5.98 -16.13
CA LEU A 229 -31.23 6.42 -16.04
C LEU A 229 -30.32 5.36 -16.67
N GLY A 230 -29.38 5.78 -17.51
CA GLY A 230 -28.44 4.86 -18.15
C GLY A 230 -27.41 4.31 -17.16
N SER A 231 -26.98 3.05 -17.38
CA SER A 231 -25.90 2.43 -16.62
C SER A 231 -24.57 3.18 -16.79
N ILE A 232 -23.76 3.18 -15.73
CA ILE A 232 -22.43 3.78 -15.75
C ILE A 232 -21.39 2.67 -15.80
N PHE A 233 -20.57 2.67 -16.85
CA PHE A 233 -19.49 1.70 -16.99
C PHE A 233 -18.30 2.05 -16.10
N PHE A 234 -17.74 1.03 -15.44
CA PHE A 234 -16.60 1.18 -14.54
C PHE A 234 -15.28 0.97 -15.29
N GLU A 235 -14.38 1.93 -15.15
CA GLU A 235 -13.04 1.89 -15.75
C GLU A 235 -11.95 1.66 -14.72
N THR A 236 -10.75 1.23 -15.15
CA THR A 236 -9.56 1.14 -14.29
C THR A 236 -9.29 2.45 -13.54
N PHE A 237 -9.55 3.59 -14.17
CA PHE A 237 -9.39 4.91 -13.54
C PHE A 237 -10.34 5.15 -12.37
N CYS A 238 -11.50 4.51 -12.37
CA CYS A 238 -12.46 4.56 -11.28
C CYS A 238 -11.97 3.82 -10.03
N THR A 239 -10.88 3.05 -10.08
CA THR A 239 -10.28 2.43 -8.87
C THR A 239 -9.39 3.39 -8.08
N GLY A 240 -8.97 4.52 -8.67
CA GLY A 240 -7.96 5.41 -8.11
C GLY A 240 -6.51 4.90 -8.27
N ILE A 241 -6.29 3.79 -8.99
CA ILE A 241 -4.99 3.14 -9.11
C ILE A 241 -3.92 4.03 -9.75
N GLN A 242 -4.28 4.96 -10.64
CA GLN A 242 -3.31 5.88 -11.27
C GLN A 242 -2.54 6.69 -10.24
N ALA A 243 -3.26 7.31 -9.30
CA ALA A 243 -2.65 8.13 -8.27
C ALA A 243 -1.78 7.24 -7.37
N ILE A 244 -2.28 6.07 -6.97
CA ILE A 244 -1.53 5.09 -6.18
C ILE A 244 -0.24 4.68 -6.91
N CYS A 245 -0.27 4.44 -8.22
CA CYS A 245 0.91 4.06 -9.02
C CYS A 245 1.96 5.17 -9.06
N VAL A 246 1.55 6.42 -9.27
CA VAL A 246 2.46 7.58 -9.28
C VAL A 246 3.16 7.71 -7.93
N PHE A 247 2.39 7.66 -6.85
CA PHE A 247 2.96 7.75 -5.50
C PHE A 247 3.78 6.52 -5.12
N ALA A 248 3.40 5.32 -5.56
CA ALA A 248 4.18 4.12 -5.36
C ALA A 248 5.54 4.20 -6.05
N GLY A 249 5.56 4.63 -7.32
CA GLY A 249 6.79 4.88 -8.07
C GLY A 249 7.69 5.88 -7.35
N LEU A 250 7.12 7.01 -6.93
CA LEU A 250 7.84 8.07 -6.23
C LEU A 250 8.44 7.59 -4.90
N ILE A 251 7.65 6.90 -4.07
CA ILE A 251 8.07 6.42 -2.75
C ILE A 251 9.16 5.34 -2.89
N ILE A 252 8.97 4.39 -3.81
CA ILE A 252 9.94 3.31 -4.03
C ILE A 252 11.26 3.88 -4.56
N CYS A 253 11.22 4.79 -5.53
CA CYS A 253 12.40 5.38 -6.15
C CYS A 253 13.03 6.54 -5.36
N THR A 254 12.40 7.00 -4.26
CA THR A 254 12.98 8.04 -3.39
C THR A 254 14.37 7.62 -2.90
N PRO A 255 15.42 8.43 -3.12
CA PRO A 255 16.78 8.03 -2.80
C PRO A 255 17.01 7.92 -1.30
N HIS A 256 18.01 7.13 -0.93
CA HIS A 256 18.39 6.89 0.45
C HIS A 256 19.66 7.67 0.79
N SER A 257 19.73 8.24 2.00
CA SER A 257 20.99 8.84 2.48
C SER A 257 22.06 7.75 2.64
N ARG A 258 23.31 8.09 2.33
CA ARG A 258 24.47 7.24 2.61
C ARG A 258 24.89 7.26 4.07
N ASP A 259 24.44 8.27 4.81
CA ASP A 259 24.65 8.34 6.25
C ASP A 259 23.87 7.23 6.97
N LYS A 260 24.57 6.45 7.81
CA LYS A 260 23.99 5.26 8.47
C LYS A 260 22.85 5.61 9.42
N ASN A 261 22.99 6.72 10.15
CA ASN A 261 22.00 7.15 11.14
C ASN A 261 20.72 7.63 10.44
N THR A 262 20.87 8.38 9.36
CA THR A 262 19.75 8.90 8.56
C THR A 262 19.04 7.79 7.77
N ASN A 263 19.80 6.81 7.25
CA ASN A 263 19.27 5.68 6.48
C ASN A 263 18.57 4.62 7.34
N LYS A 264 18.59 4.78 8.67
CA LYS A 264 17.96 3.83 9.59
C LYS A 264 16.46 3.71 9.31
N ASP A 265 15.98 2.46 9.30
CA ASP A 265 14.58 2.07 9.10
C ASP A 265 13.90 2.61 7.82
N ILE A 266 14.69 2.97 6.81
CA ILE A 266 14.15 3.61 5.61
C ILE A 266 13.15 2.73 4.85
N ILE A 267 13.35 1.40 4.85
CA ILE A 267 12.44 0.44 4.23
C ILE A 267 11.08 0.48 4.95
N TRP A 268 11.09 0.53 6.29
CA TRP A 268 9.86 0.66 7.07
C TRP A 268 9.17 2.00 6.82
N ARG A 269 9.92 3.11 6.76
CA ARG A 269 9.35 4.45 6.48
C ARG A 269 8.69 4.49 5.10
N LYS A 270 9.34 3.92 4.08
CA LYS A 270 8.76 3.74 2.73
C LYS A 270 7.52 2.87 2.72
N THR A 271 7.56 1.74 3.41
CA THR A 271 6.42 0.80 3.49
C THR A 271 5.22 1.45 4.17
N LYS A 272 5.44 2.15 5.29
CA LYS A 272 4.40 2.91 5.98
C LYS A 272 3.80 3.97 5.07
N ALA A 273 4.64 4.72 4.34
CA ALA A 273 4.19 5.73 3.40
C ALA A 273 3.35 5.13 2.26
N LEU A 274 3.80 4.02 1.67
CA LEU A 274 3.06 3.28 0.64
C LEU A 274 1.69 2.86 1.16
N VAL A 275 1.62 2.13 2.27
CA VAL A 275 0.35 1.64 2.82
C VAL A 275 -0.60 2.79 3.14
N VAL A 276 -0.14 3.83 3.85
CA VAL A 276 -1.04 4.92 4.24
C VAL A 276 -1.48 5.75 3.04
N SER A 277 -0.58 6.04 2.09
CA SER A 277 -0.97 6.77 0.87
C SER A 277 -1.98 5.99 0.03
N SER A 278 -1.80 4.68 -0.14
CA SER A 278 -2.76 3.81 -0.86
C SER A 278 -4.11 3.78 -0.18
N VAL A 279 -4.16 3.66 1.16
CA VAL A 279 -5.42 3.68 1.92
C VAL A 279 -6.14 5.01 1.78
N ILE A 280 -5.42 6.14 1.90
CA ILE A 280 -6.03 7.47 1.74
C ILE A 280 -6.61 7.62 0.34
N PHE A 281 -5.85 7.28 -0.71
CA PHE A 281 -6.35 7.36 -2.09
C PHE A 281 -7.56 6.46 -2.32
N TYR A 282 -7.53 5.25 -1.79
CA TYR A 282 -8.63 4.30 -1.89
C TYR A 282 -9.92 4.88 -1.28
N VAL A 283 -9.87 5.32 -0.02
CA VAL A 283 -11.02 5.88 0.69
C VAL A 283 -11.57 7.12 -0.02
N VAL A 284 -10.67 8.03 -0.42
CA VAL A 284 -11.02 9.25 -1.15
C VAL A 284 -11.70 8.91 -2.47
N ASN A 285 -11.20 7.91 -3.18
CA ASN A 285 -11.74 7.53 -4.47
C ASN A 285 -13.14 6.91 -4.33
N ILE A 286 -13.38 6.10 -3.29
CA ILE A 286 -14.73 5.63 -2.95
C ILE A 286 -15.65 6.82 -2.69
N ILE A 287 -15.26 7.77 -1.82
CA ILE A 287 -16.07 8.96 -1.52
C ILE A 287 -16.35 9.77 -2.79
N ARG A 288 -15.34 9.97 -3.65
CA ARG A 288 -15.50 10.62 -4.96
C ARG A 288 -16.59 9.94 -5.79
N MET A 289 -16.54 8.61 -5.91
CA MET A 289 -17.54 7.86 -6.68
C MET A 289 -18.93 7.98 -6.07
N LEU A 290 -19.06 7.92 -4.74
CA LEU A 290 -20.34 8.09 -4.06
C LEU A 290 -21.00 9.42 -4.44
N ILE A 291 -20.25 10.52 -4.33
CA ILE A 291 -20.76 11.86 -4.67
C ILE A 291 -21.08 11.96 -6.16
N GLN A 292 -20.21 11.43 -7.03
CA GLN A 292 -20.42 11.48 -8.48
C GLN A 292 -21.69 10.75 -8.91
N ILE A 293 -21.93 9.56 -8.35
CA ILE A 293 -23.09 8.73 -8.67
C ILE A 293 -24.36 9.32 -8.06
N GLU A 294 -24.31 9.84 -6.83
CA GLU A 294 -25.44 10.52 -6.20
C GLU A 294 -25.89 11.74 -7.02
N LEU A 295 -24.96 12.62 -7.42
CA LEU A 295 -25.29 13.78 -8.23
C LEU A 295 -25.85 13.38 -9.60
N TYR A 296 -25.30 12.34 -10.21
CA TYR A 296 -25.85 11.82 -11.46
C TYR A 296 -27.28 11.28 -11.28
N TYR A 297 -27.53 10.58 -10.17
CA TYR A 297 -28.86 10.11 -9.79
C TYR A 297 -29.87 11.25 -9.52
N LEU A 298 -29.40 12.40 -9.05
CA LEU A 298 -30.19 13.63 -8.92
C LEU A 298 -30.46 14.35 -10.26
N GLY A 299 -29.95 13.82 -11.37
CA GLY A 299 -30.19 14.35 -12.72
C GLY A 299 -29.14 15.34 -13.23
N TYR A 300 -28.01 15.50 -12.54
CA TYR A 300 -26.92 16.33 -13.07
C TYR A 300 -26.22 15.62 -14.25
N PRO A 301 -25.76 16.35 -15.28
CA PRO A 301 -25.06 15.74 -16.41
C PRO A 301 -23.74 15.09 -16.00
N TRP A 302 -23.55 13.82 -16.38
CA TRP A 302 -22.35 13.03 -16.03
C TRP A 302 -21.03 13.74 -16.38
N ASP A 303 -20.93 14.30 -17.59
CA ASP A 303 -19.70 14.94 -18.08
C ASP A 303 -19.25 16.12 -17.20
N SER A 304 -20.21 16.89 -16.67
CA SER A 304 -19.93 18.04 -15.80
C SER A 304 -19.43 17.62 -14.42
N ILE A 305 -19.98 16.54 -13.88
CA ILE A 305 -19.68 16.03 -12.54
C ILE A 305 -18.36 15.25 -12.57
N HIS A 306 -18.20 14.39 -13.58
CA HIS A 306 -17.07 13.49 -13.70
C HIS A 306 -15.76 14.26 -13.72
N VAL A 307 -15.63 15.31 -14.55
CA VAL A 307 -14.37 16.08 -14.65
C VAL A 307 -14.11 16.94 -13.41
N SER A 308 -15.13 17.65 -12.90
CA SER A 308 -14.97 18.63 -11.83
C SER A 308 -14.57 17.98 -10.50
N ILE A 309 -15.23 16.88 -10.12
CA ILE A 309 -14.92 16.17 -8.86
C ILE A 309 -13.60 15.40 -8.99
N SER A 310 -13.23 14.96 -10.19
CA SER A 310 -11.89 14.39 -10.43
C SER A 310 -10.78 15.39 -10.15
N ALA A 311 -10.94 16.65 -10.53
CA ALA A 311 -9.94 17.69 -10.28
C ALA A 311 -9.72 17.93 -8.77
N ALA A 312 -10.76 17.77 -7.94
CA ALA A 312 -10.65 17.92 -6.49
C ALA A 312 -9.68 16.90 -5.84
N SER A 313 -9.42 15.75 -6.49
CA SER A 313 -8.43 14.77 -6.02
C SER A 313 -6.99 15.32 -5.97
N SER A 314 -6.69 16.41 -6.69
CA SER A 314 -5.38 17.09 -6.65
C SER A 314 -5.04 17.66 -5.27
N PHE A 315 -6.03 18.13 -4.50
CA PHE A 315 -5.81 18.59 -3.11
C PHE A 315 -5.32 17.45 -2.22
N ILE A 316 -5.78 16.24 -2.47
CA ILE A 316 -5.44 15.04 -1.69
C ILE A 316 -4.02 14.59 -2.03
N ALA A 317 -3.63 14.71 -3.30
CA ALA A 317 -2.23 14.53 -3.69
C ALA A 317 -1.30 15.50 -2.95
N ALA A 318 -1.68 16.77 -2.77
CA ALA A 318 -0.89 17.74 -2.01
C ALA A 318 -0.76 17.34 -0.52
N ILE A 319 -1.85 16.91 0.12
CA ILE A 319 -1.83 16.41 1.51
C ILE A 319 -0.88 15.21 1.63
N ILE A 320 -0.90 14.29 0.67
CA ILE A 320 -0.03 13.12 0.66
C ILE A 320 1.43 13.53 0.50
N ILE A 321 1.76 14.51 -0.34
CA ILE A 321 3.12 15.05 -0.43
C ILE A 321 3.60 15.60 0.92
N LEU A 322 2.74 16.29 1.68
CA LEU A 322 3.07 16.77 3.03
C LEU A 322 3.30 15.61 4.01
N LEU A 323 2.47 14.57 3.96
CA LEU A 323 2.66 13.36 4.77
C LEU A 323 3.94 12.61 4.40
N LEU A 324 4.28 12.57 3.11
CA LEU A 324 5.52 12.00 2.61
C LEU A 324 6.72 12.76 3.13
N HIS A 325 6.69 14.09 3.15
CA HIS A 325 7.78 14.87 3.75
C HIS A 325 8.02 14.51 5.22
N LYS A 326 6.94 14.27 5.98
CA LYS A 326 7.02 13.85 7.39
C LYS A 326 7.64 12.46 7.58
N TRP A 327 7.40 11.50 6.69
CA TRP A 327 7.90 10.12 6.85
C TRP A 327 9.20 9.85 6.09
N ILE A 328 9.39 10.51 4.94
CA ILE A 328 10.50 10.34 4.02
C ILE A 328 10.97 11.73 3.56
N PRO A 329 11.58 12.52 4.48
CA PRO A 329 12.12 13.83 4.14
C PRO A 329 13.15 13.78 3.01
N GLU A 330 13.78 12.61 2.80
CA GLU A 330 14.71 12.35 1.70
C GLU A 330 14.14 12.74 0.33
N PHE A 331 12.82 12.63 0.13
CA PHE A 331 12.20 13.03 -1.13
C PHE A 331 12.46 14.52 -1.43
N ILE A 332 12.04 15.42 -0.55
CA ILE A 332 12.23 16.88 -0.74
C ILE A 332 13.71 17.24 -0.72
N ILE A 333 14.47 16.67 0.22
CA ILE A 333 15.90 16.99 0.36
C ILE A 333 16.67 16.54 -0.89
N SER A 334 16.28 15.45 -1.55
CA SER A 334 16.92 15.01 -2.79
C SER A 334 16.69 15.95 -3.97
N ILE A 335 15.53 16.63 -4.02
CA ILE A 335 15.25 17.67 -5.03
C ILE A 335 16.16 18.88 -4.77
N ILE A 336 16.25 19.33 -3.52
CA ILE A 336 17.15 20.43 -3.12
C ILE A 336 18.60 20.06 -3.44
N TYR A 337 19.02 18.83 -3.13
CA TYR A 337 20.35 18.29 -3.43
C TYR A 337 20.66 18.29 -4.93
N THR A 338 19.68 17.94 -5.75
CA THR A 338 19.83 17.98 -7.21
C THR A 338 20.04 19.41 -7.69
N GLY A 339 19.28 20.36 -7.15
CA GLY A 339 19.44 21.80 -7.45
C GLY A 339 20.82 22.34 -7.05
N THR A 340 21.34 21.96 -5.88
CA THR A 340 22.67 22.39 -5.44
C THR A 340 23.79 21.80 -6.30
N LEU A 341 23.68 20.54 -6.72
CA LEU A 341 24.61 19.91 -7.67
C LEU A 341 24.64 20.64 -9.02
N ILE A 342 23.46 20.94 -9.58
CA ILE A 342 23.34 21.65 -10.85
C ILE A 342 23.96 23.06 -10.73
N SER A 343 23.62 23.78 -9.66
CA SER A 343 24.16 25.13 -9.40
C SER A 343 25.69 25.13 -9.27
N LYS A 344 26.27 24.15 -8.56
CA LYS A 344 27.73 24.00 -8.44
C LYS A 344 28.38 23.76 -9.81
N LYS A 345 27.80 22.88 -10.63
CA LYS A 345 28.30 22.58 -11.98
C LYS A 345 28.20 23.80 -12.91
N PHE A 346 27.11 24.56 -12.84
CA PHE A 346 26.98 25.82 -13.59
C PHE A 346 27.99 26.88 -13.17
N LYS A 347 28.27 27.01 -11.86
CA LYS A 347 29.32 27.93 -11.36
C LYS A 347 30.71 27.54 -11.88
N GLN A 348 31.06 26.25 -11.86
CA GLN A 348 32.33 25.75 -12.40
C GLN A 348 32.46 25.98 -13.91
N LEU A 349 31.37 25.81 -14.68
CA LEU A 349 31.36 26.11 -16.12
C LEU A 349 31.50 27.61 -16.43
N ARG A 350 31.01 28.47 -15.55
CA ARG A 350 31.08 29.94 -15.71
C ARG A 350 32.45 30.51 -15.33
N ASN A 351 33.12 29.93 -14.33
CA ASN A 351 34.46 30.31 -13.88
C ASN A 351 35.43 29.11 -13.92
N PRO A 352 35.92 28.70 -15.10
CA PRO A 352 36.79 27.53 -15.23
C PRO A 352 38.24 27.73 -14.73
N LYS A 353 38.53 28.81 -13.99
CA LYS A 353 39.87 29.21 -13.54
C LYS A 353 39.90 29.54 -12.04
N GLU A 354 39.56 28.60 -11.20
CA GLU A 354 39.94 28.58 -9.78
C GLU A 354 40.11 27.10 -9.38
N ASP A 355 41.17 26.47 -9.88
CA ASP A 355 41.81 25.29 -9.29
C ASP A 355 43.33 25.54 -9.30
#